data_AF-A0A4Z2D3I3-F1
#
_entry.id   AF-A0A4Z2D3I3-F1
#
_cell.length_a   1.000
_cell.length_b   1.000
_cell.length_c   1.000
_cell.angle_alpha   90.00
_cell.angle_beta   90.00
_cell.angle_gamma   90.00
#
_symmetry.space_group_name_H-M   'P 1'
#
loop_
_entity.id
_entity.type
_entity.pdbx_description
1 polymer ?
#
loop_
_entity_poly.entity_id
_entity_poly.type
_entity_poly.pdbx_seq_one_letter_code
_entity_poly.pdbx_strand_id
1 'polypeptide(L)'
;MEKGLLEADLVICLTPENLDELNSRNGYGNERYEKDDFQKRVLENYVRLSKEVELDNSEWQNNDETGDSVGLWHFIQATNKTVEEVHKCIMVLVKSKLESISGPEIHDCTKKKRLISFPLIFAQSST
;
A
#
# COMPACT_ATOMS: atom_id res chain seq x y z
N MET A 1 3.83 -2.00 17.78
CA MET A 1 2.72 -2.14 16.81
C MET A 1 1.43 -2.49 17.53
N GLU A 2 0.31 -1.86 17.18
CA GLU A 2 -1.00 -2.27 17.68
C GLU A 2 -1.29 -3.70 17.22
N LYS A 3 -1.61 -4.58 18.15
CA LYS A 3 -1.81 -6.01 17.86
C LYS A 3 -3.24 -6.24 17.41
N GLY A 4 -3.42 -6.84 16.24
CA GLY A 4 -4.73 -7.30 15.75
C GLY A 4 -5.44 -6.36 14.77
N LEU A 5 -4.83 -5.24 14.39
CA LEU A 5 -5.27 -4.46 13.24
C LEU A 5 -4.71 -5.05 11.94
N LEU A 6 -5.48 -4.93 10.86
CA LEU A 6 -4.97 -5.26 9.52
C LEU A 6 -3.88 -4.26 9.13
N GLU A 7 -2.77 -4.79 8.64
CA GLU A 7 -1.67 -3.99 8.15
C GLU A 7 -2.04 -3.31 6.83
N ALA A 8 -1.61 -2.07 6.65
CA ALA A 8 -1.80 -1.34 5.41
C ALA A 8 -0.79 -1.82 4.36
N ASP A 9 -1.21 -1.93 3.11
CA ASP A 9 -0.31 -2.23 1.98
C ASP A 9 0.56 -1.03 1.57
N LEU A 10 0.10 0.18 1.88
CA LEU A 10 0.73 1.46 1.53
C LEU A 10 0.31 2.53 2.55
N VAL A 11 1.27 3.29 3.06
CA VAL A 11 1.04 4.45 3.93
C VAL A 11 1.55 5.71 3.25
N ILE A 12 0.67 6.69 3.04
CA ILE A 12 1.03 7.99 2.45
C ILE A 12 0.85 9.07 3.50
N CYS A 13 1.96 9.70 3.89
CA CYS A 13 1.97 10.82 4.83
C CYS A 13 2.06 12.14 4.05
N LEU A 14 1.01 12.96 4.11
CA LEU A 14 1.00 14.28 3.50
C LEU A 14 1.59 15.29 4.49
N THR A 15 2.71 15.91 4.12
CA THR A 15 3.42 16.85 4.99
C THR A 15 3.30 18.27 4.45
N PRO A 16 3.25 19.29 5.33
CA PRO A 16 3.52 20.65 4.88
C PRO A 16 5.01 20.81 4.57
N GLU A 17 5.37 21.87 3.84
CA GLU A 17 6.76 22.31 3.69
C GLU A 17 7.25 22.95 5.00
N ASN A 18 6.41 23.81 5.58
CA ASN A 18 6.61 24.39 6.89
C ASN A 18 5.31 24.32 7.71
N LEU A 19 5.41 23.97 8.99
CA LEU A 19 4.29 23.94 9.92
C LEU A 19 3.61 25.31 10.08
N ASP A 20 4.35 26.42 9.89
CA ASP A 20 3.79 27.77 9.94
C ASP A 20 2.66 27.99 8.93
N GLU A 21 2.65 27.23 7.83
CA GLU A 21 1.65 27.31 6.78
C GLU A 21 0.30 26.73 7.23
N LEU A 22 0.28 25.88 8.27
CA LEU A 22 -0.95 25.32 8.82
C LEU A 22 -1.84 26.42 9.44
N ASN A 23 -1.22 27.44 10.05
CA ASN A 23 -1.93 28.59 10.64
C ASN A 23 -2.71 29.42 9.61
N SER A 24 -2.31 29.37 8.33
CA SER A 24 -3.01 30.09 7.26
C SER A 24 -4.31 29.39 6.82
N ARG A 25 -4.53 28.14 7.25
CA ARG A 25 -5.74 27.39 6.92
C ARG A 25 -6.88 27.85 7.81
N ASN A 26 -8.02 28.12 7.18
CA ASN A 26 -9.20 28.58 7.89
C ASN A 26 -9.63 27.57 8.96
N GLY A 27 -9.70 28.03 10.22
CA GLY A 27 -10.15 27.22 11.35
C GLY A 27 -9.05 26.53 12.17
N TYR A 28 -7.78 26.59 11.77
CA TYR A 28 -6.68 26.03 12.57
C TYR A 28 -6.54 26.76 13.91
N GLY A 29 -6.41 25.98 14.99
CA GLY A 29 -6.27 26.46 16.38
C GLY A 29 -7.55 26.35 17.20
N ASN A 30 -8.66 25.91 16.60
CA ASN A 30 -9.94 25.75 17.30
C ASN A 30 -10.09 24.37 17.95
N GLU A 31 -9.33 23.37 17.49
CA GLU A 31 -9.33 22.02 18.05
C GLU A 31 -8.16 21.78 19.02
N ARG A 32 -8.30 20.71 19.84
CA ARG A 32 -7.39 20.41 20.97
C ARG A 32 -5.91 20.32 20.58
N TYR A 33 -5.62 19.75 19.41
CA TYR A 33 -4.27 19.39 18.97
C TYR A 33 -3.69 20.34 17.92
N GLU A 34 -4.42 21.37 17.50
CA GLU A 34 -3.98 22.35 16.50
C GLU A 34 -3.08 23.40 17.15
N LYS A 35 -1.89 22.96 17.58
CA LYS A 35 -0.86 23.79 18.19
C LYS A 35 0.48 23.46 17.54
N ASP A 36 1.25 24.48 17.17
CA ASP A 36 2.44 24.29 16.32
C ASP A 36 3.49 23.37 16.96
N ASP A 37 3.82 23.58 18.23
CA ASP A 37 4.75 22.72 18.98
C ASP A 37 4.24 21.28 19.08
N PHE A 38 2.92 21.09 19.17
CA PHE A 38 2.31 19.77 19.21
C PHE A 38 2.39 19.10 17.84
N GLN A 39 2.03 19.81 16.77
CA GLN A 39 2.08 19.30 15.40
C GLN A 39 3.52 18.96 14.98
N LYS A 40 4.51 19.75 15.42
CA LYS A 40 5.93 19.42 15.23
C LYS A 40 6.30 18.07 15.83
N ARG A 41 5.93 17.84 17.09
CA ARG A 41 6.17 16.56 17.77
C ARG A 41 5.40 15.40 17.14
N VAL A 42 4.21 15.65 16.59
CA VAL A 42 3.45 14.62 15.85
C VAL A 42 4.20 14.22 14.59
N LEU A 43 4.70 15.18 13.80
CA LEU A 43 5.47 14.90 12.59
C LEU A 43 6.77 14.14 12.90
N GLU A 44 7.49 14.53 13.95
CA GLU A 44 8.67 13.81 14.44
C GLU A 44 8.34 12.35 14.78
N ASN A 45 7.17 12.09 15.38
CA ASN A 45 6.72 10.74 15.68
C ASN A 45 6.37 9.94 14.43
N TYR A 46 5.77 10.53 13.40
CA TYR A 46 5.51 9.84 12.14
C TYR A 46 6.81 9.42 11.44
N VAL A 47 7.83 10.29 11.44
CA VAL A 47 9.15 9.95 10.90
C VAL A 47 9.83 8.85 11.72
N ARG A 48 9.66 8.85 13.05
CA ARG A 48 10.17 7.78 13.91
C ARG A 48 9.47 6.45 13.61
N LEU A 49 8.14 6.46 13.53
CA LEU A 49 7.34 5.26 13.27
C LEU A 49 7.65 4.65 11.88
N SER A 50 7.86 5.47 10.85
CA SER A 50 8.19 4.95 9.52
C SER A 50 9.51 4.17 9.53
N LYS A 51 10.52 4.69 10.24
CA LYS A 51 11.84 4.03 10.38
C LYS A 51 11.77 2.76 11.20
N GLU A 52 10.99 2.75 12.29
CA GLU A 52 10.78 1.54 13.09
C GLU A 52 10.18 0.41 12.24
N VAL A 53 9.20 0.73 11.38
CA VAL A 53 8.60 -0.26 10.47
C VAL A 53 9.59 -0.73 9.39
N GLU A 54 10.42 0.15 8.84
CA GLU A 54 11.46 -0.23 7.88
C GLU A 54 12.49 -1.18 8.51
N LEU A 55 12.92 -0.90 9.74
CA LEU A 55 13.86 -1.74 10.48
C LEU A 55 13.28 -3.12 10.79
N ASP A 56 12.04 -3.16 11.30
CA ASP A 56 11.33 -4.40 11.59
C ASP A 56 11.23 -5.28 10.33
N ASN A 57 10.96 -4.69 9.16
CA ASN A 57 10.90 -5.42 7.88
C ASN A 57 12.29 -5.92 7.43
N SER A 58 13.35 -5.11 7.62
CA SER A 58 14.72 -5.47 7.22
C SER A 58 15.32 -6.59 8.07
N GLU A 59 14.96 -6.70 9.35
CA GLU A 59 15.50 -7.73 10.26
C GLU A 59 15.10 -9.14 9.81
N TRP A 60 13.92 -9.29 9.19
CA TRP A 60 13.42 -10.55 8.60
C TRP A 60 13.89 -10.81 7.16
N GLN A 61 14.45 -9.81 6.46
CA GLN A 61 14.78 -9.86 5.03
C GLN A 61 16.26 -10.11 4.69
N ASN A 62 17.10 -10.46 5.67
CA ASN A 62 18.55 -10.70 5.51
C ASN A 62 18.95 -11.90 4.60
N ASN A 63 18.13 -12.34 3.64
CA ASN A 63 18.43 -13.47 2.74
C ASN A 63 18.16 -13.24 1.23
N ASP A 64 17.81 -12.03 0.76
CA ASP A 64 17.65 -11.83 -0.68
C ASP A 64 18.19 -10.45 -1.14
N GLU A 65 19.30 -10.49 -1.88
CA GLU A 65 19.92 -9.35 -2.57
C GLU A 65 19.12 -9.01 -3.84
N THR A 66 17.86 -8.61 -3.69
CA THR A 66 17.13 -7.94 -4.78
C THR A 66 16.51 -6.66 -4.26
N GLY A 67 17.30 -5.59 -4.35
CA GLY A 67 16.89 -4.24 -3.99
C GLY A 67 15.85 -3.69 -4.97
N ASP A 68 14.58 -3.87 -4.65
CA ASP A 68 13.49 -3.01 -5.13
C ASP A 68 12.23 -3.14 -4.25
N SER A 69 12.40 -3.15 -2.92
CA SER A 69 11.25 -3.06 -2.02
C SER A 69 10.81 -1.61 -1.93
N VAL A 70 9.70 -1.29 -2.61
CA VAL A 70 8.97 -0.04 -2.41
C VAL A 70 8.57 0.01 -0.92
N GLY A 71 9.21 0.90 -0.15
CA GLY A 71 9.00 1.02 1.29
C GLY A 71 7.52 1.28 1.63
N LEU A 72 7.07 0.85 2.81
CA LEU A 72 5.65 0.99 3.19
C LEU A 72 5.21 2.47 3.27
N TRP A 73 6.08 3.32 3.83
CA TRP A 73 5.79 4.73 4.09
C TRP A 73 6.31 5.65 2.99
N HIS A 74 5.46 6.57 2.53
CA HIS A 74 5.81 7.59 1.55
C HIS A 74 5.40 8.97 2.04
N PHE A 75 6.36 9.89 2.13
CA PHE A 75 6.11 11.27 2.52
C PHE A 75 5.95 12.14 1.27
N ILE A 76 4.83 12.85 1.17
CA ILE A 76 4.55 13.78 0.07
C ILE A 76 4.36 15.18 0.66
N GLN A 77 5.28 16.09 0.32
CA GLN A 77 5.09 17.52 0.58
C GLN A 77 3.90 18.03 -0.24
N ALA A 78 2.86 18.50 0.45
CA ALA A 78 1.61 18.96 -0.13
C ALA A 78 1.49 20.49 -0.20
N THR A 79 2.31 21.25 0.54
CA THR A 79 2.28 22.72 0.40
C THR A 79 2.88 23.17 -0.93
N ASN A 80 2.45 24.35 -1.40
CA ASN A 80 2.86 24.98 -2.65
C ASN A 80 2.55 24.13 -3.90
N LYS A 81 1.63 23.18 -3.76
CA LYS A 81 1.09 22.35 -4.83
C LYS A 81 -0.42 22.49 -4.89
N THR A 82 -0.95 22.43 -6.10
CA THR A 82 -2.38 22.28 -6.36
C THR A 82 -2.86 20.91 -5.92
N VAL A 83 -4.17 20.79 -5.70
CA VAL A 83 -4.81 19.51 -5.38
C VAL A 83 -4.53 18.48 -6.49
N GLU A 84 -4.56 18.91 -7.75
CA GLU A 84 -4.30 18.08 -8.91
C GLU A 84 -2.87 17.55 -8.96
N GLU A 85 -1.88 18.35 -8.58
CA GLU A 85 -0.47 17.92 -8.51
C GLU A 85 -0.26 16.89 -7.41
N VAL A 86 -0.78 17.14 -6.21
CA VAL A 86 -0.72 16.18 -5.10
C VAL A 86 -1.45 14.89 -5.47
N HIS A 87 -2.63 15.00 -6.08
CA HIS A 87 -3.40 13.84 -6.55
C HIS A 87 -2.61 13.00 -7.56
N LYS A 88 -1.96 13.63 -8.55
CA LYS A 88 -1.11 12.92 -9.51
C LYS A 88 0.03 12.17 -8.81
N CYS A 89 0.70 12.80 -7.83
CA CYS A 89 1.75 12.14 -7.03
C CYS A 89 1.22 10.91 -6.29
N ILE A 90 0.07 11.03 -5.61
CA ILE A 90 -0.57 9.91 -4.91
C ILE A 90 -0.89 8.77 -5.87
N MET A 91 -1.48 9.09 -7.03
CA MET A 91 -1.87 8.08 -8.02
C MET A 91 -0.69 7.31 -8.61
N VAL A 92 0.49 7.92 -8.70
CA VAL A 92 1.71 7.19 -9.12
C VAL A 92 2.07 6.11 -8.10
N LEU A 93 2.08 6.45 -6.80
CA LEU A 93 2.39 5.49 -5.74
C LEU A 93 1.36 4.37 -5.65
N VAL A 94 0.08 4.72 -5.71
CA VAL A 94 -1.02 3.75 -5.65
C VAL A 94 -0.96 2.78 -6.82
N LYS A 95 -0.75 3.28 -8.05
CA LYS A 95 -0.64 2.41 -9.24
C LYS A 95 0.53 1.46 -9.14
N SER A 96 1.71 1.97 -8.76
CA SER A 96 2.90 1.15 -8.55
C SER A 96 2.64 0.03 -7.52
N LYS A 97 1.99 0.36 -6.40
CA LYS A 97 1.65 -0.64 -5.38
C LYS A 97 0.65 -1.67 -5.91
N LEU A 98 -0.41 -1.24 -6.60
CA LEU A 98 -1.40 -2.16 -7.18
C LEU A 98 -0.80 -3.11 -8.21
N GLU A 99 0.17 -2.65 -9.00
CA GLU A 99 0.90 -3.49 -9.95
C GLU A 99 1.80 -4.52 -9.24
N SER A 100 2.40 -4.16 -8.10
CA SER A 100 3.18 -5.10 -7.28
C SER A 100 2.33 -6.14 -6.54
N ILE A 101 1.07 -5.82 -6.25
CA ILE A 101 0.10 -6.76 -5.67
C ILE A 101 -0.52 -7.55 -6.83
N SER A 102 0.29 -8.34 -7.54
CA SER A 102 -0.29 -9.31 -8.46
C SER A 102 -1.12 -10.31 -7.66
N GLY A 103 -2.42 -10.41 -7.94
CA GLY A 103 -3.33 -11.35 -7.27
C GLY A 103 -2.87 -12.80 -7.38
N PRO A 104 -3.46 -13.73 -6.60
CA PRO A 104 -3.10 -15.14 -6.69
C PRO A 104 -3.25 -15.62 -8.14
N GLU A 105 -2.17 -16.14 -8.72
CA GLU A 105 -2.25 -16.88 -9.98
C GLU A 105 -3.18 -18.07 -9.75
N ILE A 106 -4.40 -17.99 -10.27
CA ILE A 106 -5.26 -19.16 -10.39
C ILE A 106 -4.61 -20.04 -11.47
N HIS A 107 -3.76 -20.97 -11.05
CA HIS A 107 -3.32 -22.04 -11.93
C HIS A 107 -4.54 -22.86 -12.32
N ASP A 108 -4.98 -22.69 -13.55
CA ASP A 108 -5.99 -23.55 -14.14
C ASP A 108 -5.41 -24.96 -14.23
N CYS A 109 -5.82 -25.84 -13.31
CA CYS A 109 -5.33 -27.21 -13.21
C CYS A 109 -5.99 -28.09 -14.27
N THR A 110 -5.93 -27.68 -15.54
CA THR A 110 -6.51 -28.39 -16.68
C THR A 110 -5.44 -28.81 -17.69
N LYS A 111 -4.42 -29.53 -17.19
CA LYS A 111 -3.68 -30.51 -18.00
C LYS A 111 -3.49 -31.84 -17.25
N LYS A 112 -4.61 -32.47 -16.89
CA LYS A 112 -4.64 -33.94 -16.83
C LYS A 112 -5.05 -34.45 -18.20
N LYS A 113 -4.06 -34.80 -19.03
CA LYS A 113 -4.27 -35.81 -20.08
C LYS A 113 -4.61 -37.13 -19.37
N ARG A 114 -5.86 -37.30 -18.96
CA ARG A 114 -6.40 -38.62 -18.69
C ARG A 114 -6.95 -39.12 -20.01
N LEU A 115 -6.18 -40.01 -20.64
CA LEU A 115 -6.73 -41.02 -21.53
C LEU A 115 -7.83 -41.75 -20.76
N ILE A 116 -9.08 -41.46 -21.07
CA ILE A 116 -10.21 -42.29 -20.67
C ILE A 116 -10.89 -42.70 -21.97
N SER A 117 -10.63 -43.94 -22.35
CA SER A 117 -11.39 -44.67 -23.35
C SER A 117 -12.84 -44.77 -22.88
N PHE A 118 -13.78 -44.24 -23.65
CA PHE A 118 -15.20 -44.52 -23.48
C PHE A 118 -15.58 -45.68 -24.42
N PRO A 119 -16.16 -46.78 -23.92
CA PRO A 119 -16.69 -47.80 -24.80
C PRO A 119 -17.95 -47.27 -25.50
N LEU A 120 -17.99 -47.37 -26.83
CA LEU A 120 -19.20 -47.23 -27.61
C LEU A 120 -20.18 -48.32 -27.17
N ILE A 121 -21.33 -47.92 -26.63
CA ILE A 121 -22.50 -48.81 -26.53
C ILE A 121 -23.48 -48.33 -27.60
N PHE A 122 -23.53 -49.09 -28.70
CA PHE A 122 -24.56 -49.01 -29.72
C PHE A 122 -25.90 -49.43 -29.11
N ALA A 123 -26.91 -48.56 -29.14
CA ALA A 123 -28.30 -48.97 -29.01
C ALA A 123 -28.90 -48.99 -30.43
N GLN A 124 -29.06 -50.19 -30.99
CA GLN A 124 -29.94 -50.40 -32.14
C GLN A 124 -31.39 -50.41 -31.63
N SER A 125 -32.26 -49.63 -32.26
CA SER A 125 -33.71 -49.74 -32.13
C SER A 125 -34.25 -50.23 -33.47
N SER A 126 -34.68 -51.48 -33.51
CA SER A 126 -35.39 -52.06 -34.66
C SER A 126 -36.80 -51.47 -34.77
N THR A 127 -37.22 -51.22 -36.01
CA THR A 127 -38.64 -51.00 -36.37
C THR A 127 -39.32 -52.33 -36.57
#